data_AF-A0A5K0ZVI2-F1
#
_entry.id   AF-A0A5K0ZVI2-F1
#
_cell.length_a   1.000
_cell.length_b   1.000
_cell.length_c   1.000
_cell.angle_alpha   90.00
_cell.angle_beta   90.00
_cell.angle_gamma   90.00
#
_symmetry.space_group_name_H-M   'P 1'
#
loop_
_entity.id
_entity.type
_entity.pdbx_description
1 polymer ?
#
loop_
_entity_poly.entity_id
_entity_poly.type
_entity_poly.pdbx_seq_one_letter_code
_entity_poly.pdbx_strand_id
1 'polypeptide(L)'
;FLSGGQSEVEATLNLNAMNQSPNPWHVSFSYARALQNSVLKTWKGRPENVEAAQKALLVRAKANSLAQRGLYTGEGESEEAKKGMFVKGYTY
;
A
#
# COMPACT_ATOMS: atom_id res chain seq x y z
N PHE A 1 8.18 0.14 -8.85
CA PHE A 1 7.83 1.52 -8.49
C PHE A 1 8.00 1.75 -7.00
N LEU A 2 8.49 2.93 -6.64
CA LEU A 2 8.57 3.44 -5.27
C LEU A 2 7.22 4.08 -4.91
N SER A 3 6.75 3.98 -3.66
CA SER A 3 5.47 4.60 -3.27
C SER A 3 5.56 6.12 -3.05
N GLY A 4 6.78 6.66 -2.84
CA GLY A 4 6.96 8.08 -2.51
C GLY A 4 6.14 8.49 -1.29
N GLY A 5 5.46 9.65 -1.38
CA GLY A 5 4.56 10.18 -0.35
C GLY A 5 3.07 9.83 -0.53
N GLN A 6 2.75 8.95 -1.48
CA GLN A 6 1.38 8.52 -1.76
C GLN A 6 0.78 7.78 -0.57
N SER A 7 -0.55 7.76 -0.50
CA SER A 7 -1.25 6.88 0.43
C SER A 7 -1.10 5.41 0.04
N GLU A 8 -1.49 4.49 0.93
CA GLU A 8 -1.43 3.05 0.63
C GLU A 8 -2.37 2.71 -0.54
N VAL A 9 -3.56 3.30 -0.55
CA VAL A 9 -4.57 3.08 -1.60
C VAL A 9 -4.15 3.73 -2.91
N GLU A 10 -3.65 4.96 -2.87
CA GLU A 10 -3.21 5.69 -4.08
C GLU A 10 -2.05 4.97 -4.77
N ALA A 11 -1.05 4.50 -4.01
CA ALA A 11 0.07 3.74 -4.57
C ALA A 11 -0.38 2.41 -5.22
N THR A 12 -1.42 1.79 -4.68
CA THR A 12 -2.00 0.56 -5.21
C THR A 12 -2.83 0.84 -6.48
N LEU A 13 -3.66 1.89 -6.48
CA LEU A 13 -4.46 2.31 -7.64
C LEU A 13 -3.58 2.74 -8.81
N ASN A 14 -2.51 3.49 -8.56
CA ASN A 14 -1.56 3.91 -9.59
C ASN A 14 -0.85 2.70 -10.20
N LEU A 15 -0.39 1.75 -9.37
CA LEU A 15 0.18 0.49 -9.87
C LEU A 15 -0.81 -0.30 -10.70
N ASN A 16 -2.07 -0.34 -10.27
CA ASN A 16 -3.14 -1.01 -11.00
C ASN A 16 -3.36 -0.39 -12.38
N ALA A 17 -3.49 0.94 -12.45
CA ALA A 17 -3.68 1.65 -13.70
C ALA A 17 -2.52 1.42 -14.69
N MET A 18 -1.27 1.41 -14.21
CA MET A 18 -0.11 1.09 -15.04
C MET A 18 -0.18 -0.32 -15.65
N ASN A 19 -0.73 -1.28 -14.93
CA ASN A 19 -0.83 -2.68 -15.36
C ASN A 19 -2.12 -3.02 -16.13
N GLN A 20 -3.05 -2.07 -16.31
CA GLN A 20 -4.25 -2.25 -17.14
C GLN A 20 -3.97 -2.14 -18.65
N SER A 21 -2.73 -1.80 -19.02
CA SER A 21 -2.27 -1.81 -20.41
C SER A 21 -1.11 -2.82 -20.58
N PRO A 22 -0.93 -3.40 -21.77
CA PRO A 22 0.23 -4.25 -22.04
C PRO A 22 1.54 -3.49 -21.82
N ASN A 23 2.43 -4.07 -21.02
CA ASN A 23 3.75 -3.51 -20.75
C ASN A 23 4.85 -4.40 -21.35
N PRO A 24 5.88 -3.81 -21.99
CA PRO A 24 7.03 -4.56 -22.51
C PRO A 24 7.95 -5.12 -21.41
N TRP A 25 7.75 -4.72 -20.15
CA TRP A 25 8.46 -5.22 -18.98
C TRP A 25 7.53 -5.33 -17.77
N HIS A 26 7.95 -6.11 -16.78
CA HIS A 26 7.16 -6.35 -15.57
C HIS A 26 7.08 -5.10 -14.68
N VAL A 27 5.87 -4.52 -14.57
CA VAL A 27 5.60 -3.33 -13.74
C VAL A 27 5.11 -3.75 -12.36
N SER A 28 6.00 -3.70 -11.37
CA SER A 28 5.70 -4.11 -9.99
C SER A 28 6.10 -3.04 -8.96
N PHE A 29 5.94 -3.36 -7.67
CA PHE A 29 6.14 -2.44 -6.55
C PHE A 29 7.39 -2.77 -5.72
N SER A 30 7.96 -1.73 -5.12
CA SER A 30 8.95 -1.79 -4.05
C SER A 30 8.56 -0.70 -3.05
N TYR A 31 7.62 -1.05 -2.17
CA TYR A 31 6.93 -0.11 -1.30
C TYR A 31 7.35 -0.31 0.16
N ALA A 32 7.69 0.80 0.81
CA ALA A 32 7.87 0.86 2.26
C ALA A 32 6.58 1.36 2.91
N ARG A 33 6.36 2.69 2.88
CA ARG A 33 5.22 3.34 3.53
C ARG A 33 3.86 2.82 3.06
N ALA A 34 3.68 2.63 1.75
CA ALA A 34 2.42 2.13 1.21
C ALA A 34 2.09 0.66 1.60
N LEU A 35 3.06 -0.08 2.14
CA LEU A 35 2.87 -1.46 2.60
C LEU A 35 2.78 -1.55 4.14
N GLN A 36 3.46 -0.66 4.86
CA GLN A 36 3.70 -0.79 6.30
C GLN A 36 2.91 0.19 7.17
N ASN A 37 2.33 1.27 6.63
CA ASN A 37 1.73 2.33 7.46
C ASN A 37 0.57 1.81 8.32
N SER A 38 -0.39 1.08 7.73
CA SER A 38 -1.49 0.46 8.46
C SER A 38 -0.99 -0.64 9.40
N VAL A 39 0.07 -1.36 9.04
CA VAL A 39 0.71 -2.40 9.88
C VAL A 39 1.26 -1.78 11.16
N LEU A 40 2.05 -0.72 11.04
CA LEU A 40 2.67 -0.02 12.17
C LEU A 40 1.63 0.62 13.08
N LYS A 41 0.59 1.25 12.50
CA LYS A 41 -0.53 1.83 13.25
C LYS A 41 -1.35 0.79 14.01
N THR A 42 -1.48 -0.41 13.46
CA THR A 42 -2.18 -1.52 14.11
C THR A 42 -1.32 -2.13 15.21
N TRP A 43 -0.04 -2.36 14.93
CA TRP A 43 0.90 -2.97 15.88
C TRP A 43 1.14 -2.12 17.12
N LYS A 44 1.42 -0.83 16.94
CA LYS A 44 1.76 0.13 18.03
C LYS A 44 2.93 -0.33 18.91
N GLY A 45 3.80 -1.20 18.40
CA GLY A 45 4.91 -1.79 19.16
C GLY A 45 4.49 -2.79 20.22
N ARG A 46 3.22 -3.24 20.23
CA ARG A 46 2.68 -4.10 21.29
C ARG A 46 2.61 -5.57 20.85
N PRO A 47 3.18 -6.52 21.62
CA PRO A 47 3.16 -7.93 21.27
C PRO A 47 1.76 -8.51 21.03
N GLU A 48 0.77 -8.06 21.79
CA GLU A 48 -0.63 -8.51 21.66
C GLU A 48 -1.27 -8.14 20.31
N ASN A 49 -0.71 -7.17 19.58
CA ASN A 49 -1.24 -6.72 18.29
C ASN A 49 -0.54 -7.35 17.08
N VAL A 50 0.44 -8.25 17.29
CA VAL A 50 1.24 -8.82 16.20
C VAL A 50 0.36 -9.51 15.16
N GLU A 51 -0.60 -10.33 15.59
CA GLU A 51 -1.49 -11.04 14.66
C GLU A 51 -2.37 -10.07 13.85
N ALA A 52 -2.91 -9.03 14.50
CA ALA A 52 -3.70 -8.00 13.83
C ALA A 52 -2.86 -7.21 12.81
N ALA A 53 -1.61 -6.89 13.15
CA ALA A 53 -0.68 -6.20 12.25
C ALA A 53 -0.29 -7.07 11.05
N GLN A 54 -0.06 -8.37 11.25
CA GLN A 54 0.20 -9.33 10.16
C GLN A 54 -1.01 -9.45 9.21
N LYS A 55 -2.24 -9.46 9.74
CA LYS A 55 -3.46 -9.41 8.92
C LYS A 55 -3.50 -8.14 8.07
N ALA A 56 -3.18 -6.98 8.65
CA ALA A 56 -3.11 -5.72 7.91
C ALA A 56 -2.04 -5.77 6.80
N LEU A 57 -0.88 -6.39 7.06
CA LEU A 57 0.18 -6.56 6.07
C LEU A 57 -0.29 -7.43 4.90
N LEU A 58 -0.96 -8.55 5.18
CA LEU A 58 -1.49 -9.44 4.14
C LEU A 58 -2.53 -8.75 3.27
N VAL A 59 -3.39 -7.92 3.85
CA VAL A 59 -4.36 -7.12 3.10
C VAL A 59 -3.63 -6.19 2.11
N ARG A 60 -2.59 -5.46 2.55
CA ARG A 60 -1.79 -4.58 1.67
C ARG A 60 -0.99 -5.36 0.62
N ALA A 61 -0.39 -6.48 0.99
CA ALA A 61 0.36 -7.33 0.07
C ALA A 61 -0.56 -7.90 -1.03
N LYS A 62 -1.76 -8.37 -0.66
CA LYS A 62 -2.76 -8.88 -1.60
C LYS A 62 -3.26 -7.78 -2.53
N ALA A 63 -3.55 -6.58 -2.00
CA ALA A 63 -3.96 -5.44 -2.80
C ALA A 63 -2.91 -5.08 -3.87
N ASN A 64 -1.64 -4.97 -3.49
CA ASN A 64 -0.55 -4.68 -4.43
C ASN A 64 -0.28 -5.83 -5.41
N SER A 65 -0.47 -7.08 -5.00
CA SER A 65 -0.39 -8.24 -5.90
C SER A 65 -1.49 -8.22 -6.97
N LEU A 66 -2.72 -7.83 -6.60
CA LEU A 66 -3.82 -7.66 -7.57
C LEU A 66 -3.55 -6.47 -8.50
N ALA A 67 -3.03 -5.37 -7.97
CA ALA A 67 -2.67 -4.19 -8.76
C ALA A 67 -1.54 -4.47 -9.75
N GLN A 68 -0.55 -5.28 -9.40
CA GLN A 68 0.48 -5.74 -10.35
C GLN A 68 -0.15 -6.45 -11.56
N ARG A 69 -1.31 -7.08 -11.38
CA ARG A 69 -2.04 -7.77 -12.46
C ARG A 69 -3.10 -6.90 -13.14
N GLY A 70 -3.29 -5.65 -12.72
CA GLY A 70 -4.34 -4.76 -13.22
C GLY A 70 -5.77 -5.14 -12.75
N LEU A 71 -5.88 -5.93 -11.68
CA LEU A 71 -7.15 -6.52 -11.21
C LEU A 71 -7.64 -5.95 -9.87
N TYR A 72 -7.02 -4.88 -9.37
CA TYR A 72 -7.41 -4.28 -8.10
C TYR A 72 -8.54 -3.27 -8.27
N THR A 73 -9.58 -3.38 -7.43
CA THR A 73 -10.82 -2.58 -7.53
C THR A 73 -10.91 -1.45 -6.50
N GLY A 74 -10.12 -1.49 -5.43
CA GLY A 74 -10.20 -0.51 -4.33
C GLY A 74 -11.41 -0.68 -3.40
N GLU A 75 -12.21 -1.73 -3.58
CA GLU A 75 -13.36 -2.01 -2.72
C GLU A 75 -12.93 -2.45 -1.32
N GLY A 76 -13.63 -1.97 -0.29
CA GLY A 76 -13.37 -2.32 1.11
C GLY A 76 -12.18 -1.58 1.74
N GLU A 77 -11.62 -0.58 1.08
CA GLU A 77 -10.53 0.23 1.62
C GLU A 77 -10.99 1.20 2.71
N SER A 78 -10.26 1.24 3.82
CA SER A 78 -10.53 2.18 4.91
C SER A 78 -10.12 3.61 4.56
N GLU A 79 -10.77 4.59 5.17
CA GLU A 79 -10.43 6.01 5.00
C GLU A 79 -9.01 6.33 5.48
N GLU A 80 -8.52 5.60 6.49
CA GLU A 80 -7.15 5.73 6.99
C GLU A 80 -6.10 5.34 5.95
N ALA A 81 -6.37 4.30 5.15
CA ALA A 81 -5.45 3.82 4.11
C ALA A 81 -5.38 4.77 2.90
N LYS A 82 -6.43 5.60 2.72
CA LYS A 82 -6.51 6.63 1.66
C LYS A 82 -5.74 7.91 2.00
N LYS A 83 -5.43 8.16 3.28
CA LYS A 83 -4.70 9.36 3.70
C LYS A 83 -3.24 9.32 3.23
N GLY A 84 -2.86 10.30 2.43
CA GLY A 84 -1.48 10.50 1.98
C GLY A 84 -0.51 10.75 3.14
N MET A 85 0.77 10.46 2.91
CA MET A 85 1.83 10.64 3.91
C MET A 85 2.81 11.76 3.53
N PHE A 86 2.49 12.53 2.48
CA PHE A 86 3.27 13.69 2.11
C PHE A 86 3.11 14.79 3.16
N VAL A 87 4.23 15.15 3.80
CA VAL A 87 4.33 16.30 4.69
C VAL A 87 5.38 17.23 4.10
N LYS A 88 4.97 18.44 3.73
CA LYS A 88 5.88 19.46 3.20
C LYS A 88 6.89 19.83 4.30
N GLY A 89 8.18 19.67 4.02
CA GLY A 89 9.26 20.03 4.95
C GLY A 89 9.52 19.03 6.08
N TYR A 90 9.19 17.75 5.91
CA TYR A 90 9.45 16.72 6.92
C TYR A 90 10.97 16.55 7.19
N THR A 91 11.37 16.70 8.45
CA THR A 91 12.72 16.44 8.96
C THR A 91 12.67 15.27 9.95
N TYR A 92 13.62 14.34 9.82
CA TYR A 92 13.76 13.15 10.67
C TYR A 92 14.17 13.50 12.11
#